data_AF-A0AAN8Q2A8-F1
#
_entry.id   AF-A0AAN8Q2A8-F1
#
_cell.length_a   1.000
_cell.length_b   1.000
_cell.length_c   1.000
_cell.angle_alpha   90.00
_cell.angle_beta   90.00
_cell.angle_gamma   90.00
#
_symmetry.space_group_name_H-M   'P 1'
#
loop_
_entity.id
_entity.type
_entity.pdbx_description
1 polymer ?
#
loop_
_entity_poly.entity_id
_entity_poly.type
_entity_poly.pdbx_seq_one_letter_code
_entity_poly.pdbx_strand_id
1 'polypeptide(L)'
;MVYPTKPFKGLQTECKFTIKTRPNPCPELNIPTNGARVCNGWKTEYARVCLVYCKKEFTVQLGYSPQQWYVCGASGNWLPSGPLPNCTLPNIKIGSGNDSPDYQYNSCHDDSVKQPYIQRLESSNQKALCDKNPNECKSDNVSVYC
;
A
#
# COMPACT_ATOMS: atom_id res chain seq x y z
N MET A 1 -34.08 52.12 -19.27
CA MET A 1 -35.36 51.40 -19.06
C MET A 1 -35.00 49.95 -18.79
N VAL A 2 -35.06 49.51 -17.53
CA VAL A 2 -34.64 48.15 -17.12
C VAL A 2 -35.92 47.36 -16.88
N TYR A 3 -36.10 46.27 -17.63
CA TYR A 3 -37.25 45.37 -17.42
C TYR A 3 -36.99 44.50 -16.18
N PRO A 4 -37.90 44.45 -15.20
CA PRO A 4 -37.76 43.54 -14.08
C PRO A 4 -37.94 42.10 -14.56
N THR A 5 -36.93 41.25 -14.33
CA THR A 5 -37.03 39.81 -14.56
C THR A 5 -38.05 39.22 -13.60
N LYS A 6 -39.07 38.54 -14.13
CA LYS A 6 -40.08 37.83 -13.31
C LYS A 6 -39.39 36.83 -12.36
N PRO A 7 -39.83 36.71 -11.11
CA PRO A 7 -39.31 35.69 -10.21
C PRO A 7 -39.63 34.30 -10.77
N PHE A 8 -38.62 33.43 -10.79
CA PHE A 8 -38.73 32.04 -11.24
C PHE A 8 -39.72 31.31 -10.34
N LYS A 9 -40.97 31.12 -10.78
CA LYS A 9 -41.97 30.25 -10.13
C LYS A 9 -41.82 28.81 -10.64
N GLY A 10 -40.62 28.26 -10.57
CA GLY A 10 -40.36 26.87 -10.94
C GLY A 10 -40.85 25.93 -9.84
N LEU A 11 -41.60 24.89 -10.21
CA LEU A 11 -41.88 23.75 -9.34
C LEU A 11 -40.56 23.10 -8.95
N GLN A 12 -40.17 23.24 -7.68
CA GLN A 12 -38.98 22.59 -7.13
C GLN A 12 -39.42 21.23 -6.57
N THR A 13 -38.88 20.14 -7.09
CA THR A 13 -39.10 18.80 -6.56
C THR A 13 -37.77 18.25 -6.06
N GLU A 14 -37.76 17.66 -4.87
CA GLU A 14 -36.58 17.05 -4.26
C GLU A 14 -36.68 15.52 -4.38
N CYS A 15 -35.69 14.90 -4.99
CA CYS A 15 -35.55 13.44 -4.99
C CYS A 15 -34.52 13.03 -3.94
N LYS A 16 -34.98 12.40 -2.86
CA LYS A 16 -34.10 11.80 -1.85
C LYS A 16 -33.91 10.33 -2.17
N PHE A 17 -32.67 9.93 -2.42
CA PHE A 17 -32.27 8.53 -2.52
C PHE A 17 -31.02 8.28 -1.69
N THR A 18 -30.85 7.03 -1.27
CA THR A 18 -29.67 6.59 -0.50
C THR A 18 -28.80 5.72 -1.39
N ILE A 19 -27.59 6.20 -1.70
CA ILE A 19 -26.58 5.39 -2.39
C ILE A 19 -25.70 4.71 -1.32
N LYS A 20 -25.55 3.39 -1.44
CA LYS A 20 -24.57 2.63 -0.67
C LYS A 20 -23.40 2.27 -1.58
N THR A 21 -22.28 2.97 -1.43
CA THR A 21 -21.04 2.60 -2.11
C THR A 21 -20.22 1.67 -1.21
N ARG A 22 -19.62 0.63 -1.78
CA ARG A 22 -18.63 -0.21 -1.10
C ARG A 22 -17.32 -0.16 -1.87
N PRO A 23 -16.17 -0.21 -1.19
CA PRO A 23 -14.89 -0.39 -1.86
C PRO A 23 -14.86 -1.71 -2.62
N ASN A 24 -14.15 -1.72 -3.75
CA ASN A 24 -13.81 -2.97 -4.43
C ASN A 24 -12.62 -3.62 -3.71
N PRO A 25 -12.73 -4.88 -3.22
CA PRO A 25 -11.64 -5.53 -2.50
C PRO A 25 -10.37 -5.63 -3.33
N CYS A 26 -9.21 -5.42 -2.70
CA CYS A 26 -7.92 -5.61 -3.32
C CYS A 26 -7.65 -7.11 -3.56
N PRO A 27 -7.30 -7.53 -4.79
CA PRO A 27 -6.83 -8.88 -5.06
C PRO A 27 -5.62 -9.23 -4.18
N GLU A 28 -5.51 -10.50 -3.79
CA GLU A 28 -4.38 -10.96 -2.99
C GLU A 28 -3.09 -10.93 -3.82
N LEU A 29 -2.05 -10.23 -3.35
CA LEU A 29 -0.73 -10.24 -3.99
C LEU A 29 -0.02 -11.57 -3.76
N ASN A 30 0.82 -12.01 -4.70
CA ASN A 30 1.67 -13.18 -4.52
C ASN A 30 2.66 -12.98 -3.35
N ILE A 31 3.16 -14.10 -2.82
CA ILE A 31 4.28 -14.10 -1.89
C ILE A 31 5.58 -14.20 -2.72
N PRO A 32 6.54 -13.26 -2.58
CA PRO A 32 7.81 -13.32 -3.29
C PRO A 32 8.63 -14.57 -2.94
N THR A 33 9.22 -15.23 -3.93
CA THR A 33 10.21 -16.29 -3.67
C THR A 33 11.45 -15.68 -3.01
N ASN A 34 11.94 -16.31 -1.93
CA ASN A 34 13.02 -15.80 -1.06
C ASN A 34 12.74 -14.41 -0.48
N GLY A 35 11.48 -14.02 -0.36
CA GLY A 35 11.07 -12.75 0.21
C GLY A 35 9.80 -12.86 1.04
N ALA A 36 9.43 -11.75 1.63
CA ALA A 36 8.24 -11.57 2.43
C ALA A 36 7.44 -10.39 1.88
N ARG A 37 6.12 -10.57 1.86
CA ARG A 37 5.16 -9.49 1.63
C ARG A 37 4.74 -8.94 2.99
N VAL A 38 5.04 -7.67 3.23
CA VAL A 38 4.73 -6.97 4.49
C VAL A 38 3.74 -5.86 4.20
N CYS A 39 2.56 -5.88 4.81
CA CYS A 39 1.48 -4.92 4.56
C CYS A 39 0.82 -4.44 5.85
N ASN A 40 0.14 -3.29 5.80
CA ASN A 40 -0.83 -2.95 6.84
C ASN A 40 -1.95 -3.99 6.90
N GLY A 41 -2.29 -4.43 8.12
CA GLY A 41 -3.40 -5.35 8.39
C GLY A 41 -4.70 -4.65 8.78
N TRP A 42 -4.73 -3.31 8.79
CA TRP A 42 -5.90 -2.49 9.15
C TRP A 42 -6.43 -1.71 7.95
N LYS A 43 -7.74 -1.42 7.91
CA LYS A 43 -8.41 -0.64 6.84
C LYS A 43 -8.11 -1.14 5.42
N THR A 44 -7.83 -2.43 5.26
CA THR A 44 -7.41 -3.05 4.00
C THR A 44 -8.47 -2.97 2.90
N GLU A 45 -9.74 -2.79 3.28
CA GLU A 45 -10.85 -2.53 2.36
C GLU A 45 -10.80 -1.14 1.70
N TYR A 46 -10.14 -0.16 2.33
CA TYR A 46 -10.04 1.21 1.81
C TYR A 46 -8.64 1.53 1.28
N ALA A 47 -7.62 1.01 1.95
CA ALA A 47 -6.21 1.20 1.60
C ALA A 47 -5.39 0.02 2.12
N ARG A 48 -4.86 -0.79 1.21
CA ARG A 48 -3.84 -1.78 1.48
C ARG A 48 -2.52 -1.34 0.85
N VAL A 49 -1.48 -1.31 1.65
CA VAL A 49 -0.16 -0.77 1.36
C VAL A 49 0.85 -1.83 1.77
N CYS A 50 1.73 -2.20 0.85
CA CYS A 50 2.66 -3.30 1.01
C CYS A 50 4.08 -2.93 0.56
N LEU A 51 5.07 -3.57 1.17
CA LEU A 51 6.47 -3.60 0.77
C LEU A 51 6.94 -5.04 0.62
N VAL A 52 7.99 -5.21 -0.20
CA VAL A 52 8.74 -6.47 -0.29
C VAL A 52 9.98 -6.37 0.58
N TYR A 53 10.18 -7.39 1.40
CA TYR A 53 11.42 -7.60 2.13
C TYR A 53 12.07 -8.88 1.61
N CYS A 54 13.38 -8.90 1.44
CA CYS A 54 14.08 -10.09 0.96
C CYS A 54 14.73 -10.86 2.12
N LYS A 55 14.81 -12.17 2.01
CA LYS A 55 15.60 -12.95 2.96
C LYS A 55 17.05 -12.46 2.92
N LYS A 56 17.75 -12.50 4.05
CA LYS A 56 19.17 -12.14 4.13
C LYS A 56 19.98 -12.84 3.01
N GLU A 57 20.93 -12.10 2.42
CA GLU A 57 21.72 -12.47 1.23
C GLU A 57 20.95 -12.42 -0.11
N PHE A 58 19.67 -12.04 -0.13
CA PHE A 58 18.90 -11.80 -1.35
C PHE A 58 18.54 -10.33 -1.51
N THR A 59 18.33 -9.92 -2.76
CA THR A 59 17.89 -8.57 -3.15
C THR A 59 16.67 -8.67 -4.06
N VAL A 60 15.91 -7.58 -4.15
CA VAL A 60 14.79 -7.53 -5.09
C VAL A 60 15.31 -7.70 -6.51
N GLN A 61 14.55 -8.40 -7.36
CA GLN A 61 14.92 -8.63 -8.77
C GLN A 61 15.32 -7.32 -9.48
N LEU A 62 16.30 -7.41 -10.39
CA LEU A 62 16.74 -6.29 -11.22
C LEU A 62 15.57 -5.57 -11.90
N GLY A 63 15.61 -4.24 -11.91
CA GLY A 63 14.53 -3.39 -12.42
C GLY A 63 13.48 -2.99 -11.39
N TYR A 64 13.55 -3.54 -10.17
CA TYR A 64 12.69 -3.16 -9.05
C TYR A 64 13.48 -2.42 -7.96
N SER A 65 12.77 -1.59 -7.19
CA SER A 65 13.32 -0.93 -6.00
C SER A 65 12.78 -1.60 -4.73
N PRO A 66 13.62 -1.86 -3.72
CA PRO A 66 13.17 -2.33 -2.41
C PRO A 66 12.28 -1.31 -1.69
N GLN A 67 12.37 -0.02 -2.04
CA GLN A 67 11.54 1.05 -1.48
C GLN A 67 10.18 1.18 -2.19
N GLN A 68 9.89 0.35 -3.20
CA GLN A 68 8.65 0.43 -3.98
C GLN A 68 7.44 0.01 -3.14
N TRP A 69 6.60 0.99 -2.80
CA TRP A 69 5.29 0.73 -2.20
C TRP A 69 4.31 0.18 -3.24
N TYR A 70 3.56 -0.83 -2.85
CA TYR A 70 2.41 -1.35 -3.57
C TYR A 70 1.15 -0.93 -2.85
N VAL A 71 0.31 -0.15 -3.52
CA VAL A 71 -0.88 0.47 -2.93
C VAL A 71 -2.11 0.04 -3.70
N CYS A 72 -3.13 -0.41 -2.97
CA CYS A 72 -4.46 -0.64 -3.51
C CYS A 72 -5.48 0.09 -2.65
N GLY A 73 -6.31 0.90 -3.30
CA GLY A 73 -7.37 1.67 -2.65
C GLY A 73 -8.76 1.14 -2.99
N ALA A 74 -9.79 1.97 -2.79
CA ALA A 74 -11.19 1.59 -3.02
C ALA A 74 -11.54 1.18 -4.48
N SER A 75 -10.66 1.43 -5.45
CA SER A 75 -10.81 0.95 -6.83
C SER A 75 -10.57 -0.57 -6.96
N GLY A 76 -9.88 -1.19 -5.99
CA GLY A 76 -9.47 -2.59 -6.05
C GLY A 76 -8.26 -2.85 -6.96
N ASN A 77 -7.63 -1.82 -7.51
CA ASN A 77 -6.48 -1.96 -8.39
C ASN A 77 -5.17 -1.65 -7.66
N TRP A 78 -4.17 -2.50 -7.85
CA TRP A 78 -2.82 -2.30 -7.34
C TRP A 78 -2.02 -1.31 -8.18
N LEU A 79 -1.24 -0.47 -7.51
CA LEU A 79 -0.26 0.43 -8.07
C LEU A 79 1.10 0.25 -7.37
N PRO A 80 2.17 -0.11 -8.09
CA PRO A 80 2.17 -0.50 -9.50
C PRO A 80 1.34 -1.76 -9.73
N SER A 81 0.86 -1.93 -10.96
CA SER A 81 0.09 -3.12 -11.34
C SER A 81 1.02 -4.32 -11.54
N GLY A 82 0.47 -5.53 -11.35
CA GLY A 82 1.20 -6.78 -11.52
C GLY A 82 1.61 -7.43 -10.19
N PRO A 83 2.34 -8.56 -10.27
CA PRO A 83 2.80 -9.29 -9.09
C PRO A 83 3.94 -8.55 -8.37
N LEU A 84 4.12 -8.87 -7.08
CA LEU A 84 5.30 -8.50 -6.34
C LEU A 84 6.54 -9.20 -6.93
N PRO A 85 7.67 -8.48 -7.07
CA PRO A 85 8.91 -9.05 -7.58
C PRO A 85 9.47 -10.09 -6.62
N ASN A 86 10.11 -11.11 -7.17
CA ASN A 86 10.85 -12.10 -6.39
C ASN A 86 12.18 -11.53 -5.91
N CYS A 87 12.76 -12.19 -4.91
CA CYS A 87 14.11 -11.91 -4.43
C CYS A 87 15.11 -12.88 -5.06
N THR A 88 16.20 -12.33 -5.59
CA THR A 88 17.27 -13.07 -6.28
C THR A 88 18.60 -12.85 -5.58
N LEU A 89 19.58 -13.70 -5.85
CA LEU A 89 20.95 -13.44 -5.39
C LEU A 89 21.47 -12.13 -6.01
N PRO A 90 22.29 -11.35 -5.28
CA PRO A 90 22.89 -10.12 -5.80
C PRO A 90 23.68 -10.38 -7.09
N ASN A 91 23.42 -9.60 -8.13
CA ASN A 91 24.20 -9.67 -9.36
C ASN A 91 25.50 -8.87 -9.20
N ILE A 92 26.56 -9.54 -8.72
CA ILE A 92 27.88 -8.95 -8.42
C ILE A 92 28.50 -8.20 -9.63
N LYS A 93 28.07 -8.49 -10.86
CA LYS A 93 28.62 -7.89 -12.09
C LYS A 93 28.06 -6.51 -12.45
N ILE A 94 26.96 -6.07 -11.83
CA ILE A 94 26.37 -4.76 -12.06
C ILE A 94 26.42 -4.04 -10.71
N GLY A 95 27.42 -3.19 -10.53
CA GLY A 95 27.65 -2.49 -9.26
C GLY A 95 26.37 -1.90 -8.68
N SER A 96 26.09 -2.26 -7.42
CA SER A 96 25.05 -1.70 -6.55
C SER A 96 23.65 -1.56 -7.17
N GLY A 97 23.06 -2.69 -7.55
CA GLY A 97 21.60 -2.80 -7.66
C GLY A 97 20.96 -2.98 -6.28
N ASN A 98 20.71 -1.88 -5.57
CA ASN A 98 19.79 -1.79 -4.42
C ASN A 98 19.99 -2.82 -3.26
N ASP A 99 21.24 -3.11 -2.88
CA ASP A 99 21.53 -3.75 -1.59
C ASP A 99 21.18 -2.77 -0.46
N SER A 100 19.94 -2.84 0.02
CA SER A 100 19.49 -2.09 1.19
C SER A 100 19.21 -3.11 2.30
N PRO A 101 20.17 -3.33 3.23
CA PRO A 101 20.02 -4.26 4.35
C PRO A 101 18.74 -3.99 5.17
N ASP A 102 18.29 -2.74 5.15
CA ASP A 102 17.06 -2.23 5.73
C ASP A 102 15.79 -2.96 5.27
N TYR A 103 15.81 -3.55 4.07
CA TYR A 103 14.71 -4.32 3.48
C TYR A 103 14.99 -5.82 3.50
N GLN A 104 15.89 -6.28 4.36
CA GLN A 104 16.16 -7.69 4.56
C GLN A 104 15.62 -8.22 5.88
N TYR A 105 15.36 -9.54 5.94
CA TYR A 105 14.94 -10.24 7.14
C TYR A 105 15.64 -11.59 7.27
N ASN A 106 15.81 -12.07 8.51
CA ASN A 106 16.52 -13.32 8.77
C ASN A 106 15.60 -14.55 8.68
N SER A 107 14.41 -14.46 9.27
CA SER A 107 13.45 -15.57 9.38
C SER A 107 12.03 -15.07 9.25
N CYS A 108 11.14 -15.88 8.64
CA CYS A 108 9.74 -15.49 8.45
C CYS A 108 8.94 -15.38 9.76
N HIS A 109 9.44 -16.00 10.84
CA HIS A 109 8.86 -15.90 12.18
C HIS A 109 9.35 -14.66 12.93
N ASP A 110 10.21 -13.86 12.31
CA ASP A 110 10.79 -12.68 12.91
C ASP A 110 9.90 -11.47 12.63
N ASP A 111 9.37 -10.90 13.72
CA ASP A 111 8.61 -9.65 13.68
C ASP A 111 9.51 -8.41 13.47
N SER A 112 10.82 -8.60 13.31
CA SER A 112 11.81 -7.54 13.08
C SER A 112 11.49 -6.62 11.90
N VAL A 113 10.70 -7.08 10.92
CA VAL A 113 10.28 -6.25 9.78
C VAL A 113 9.09 -5.33 10.08
N LYS A 114 8.30 -5.61 11.11
CA LYS A 114 7.03 -4.90 11.39
C LYS A 114 7.26 -3.45 11.86
N GLN A 115 8.21 -3.24 12.77
CA GLN A 115 8.54 -1.90 13.26
C GLN A 115 9.20 -1.02 12.18
N PRO A 116 10.22 -1.49 11.44
CA PRO A 116 10.77 -0.76 10.29
C PRO A 116 9.71 -0.46 9.22
N TYR A 117 8.75 -1.35 8.99
CA TYR A 117 7.63 -1.10 8.08
C TYR A 117 6.81 0.13 8.51
N ILE A 118 6.44 0.23 9.79
CA ILE A 118 5.68 1.38 10.32
C ILE A 118 6.48 2.68 10.18
N GLN A 119 7.74 2.68 10.59
CA GLN A 119 8.62 3.85 10.48
C GLN A 119 8.74 4.34 9.02
N ARG A 120 8.82 3.40 8.06
CA ARG A 120 8.82 3.73 6.63
C ARG A 120 7.48 4.26 6.18
N LEU A 121 6.39 3.68 6.64
CA LEU A 121 5.05 4.15 6.29
C LEU A 121 4.83 5.59 6.75
N GLU A 122 5.22 5.92 7.98
CA GLU A 122 5.14 7.26 8.58
C GLU A 122 6.04 8.30 7.89
N SER A 123 7.17 7.86 7.32
CA SER A 123 8.08 8.72 6.56
C SER A 123 7.80 8.74 5.05
N SER A 124 6.85 7.93 4.57
CA SER A 124 6.50 7.82 3.15
C SER A 124 5.42 8.82 2.71
N ASN A 125 5.19 8.85 1.40
CA ASN A 125 4.03 9.54 0.81
C ASN A 125 2.67 8.98 1.27
N GLN A 126 2.65 7.81 1.93
CA GLN A 126 1.44 7.16 2.45
C GLN A 126 1.21 7.41 3.94
N LYS A 127 1.98 8.31 4.58
CA LYS A 127 1.86 8.64 6.02
C LYS A 127 0.45 9.03 6.45
N ALA A 128 -0.35 9.58 5.53
CA ALA A 128 -1.74 9.95 5.78
C ALA A 128 -2.60 8.75 6.25
N LEU A 129 -2.20 7.52 5.91
CA LEU A 129 -2.83 6.31 6.43
C LEU A 129 -2.65 6.16 7.95
N CYS A 130 -1.47 6.52 8.46
CA CYS A 130 -1.17 6.53 9.89
C CYS A 130 -1.77 7.76 10.58
N ASP A 131 -1.67 8.94 9.97
CA ASP A 131 -2.26 10.18 10.52
C ASP A 131 -3.77 10.04 10.76
N LYS A 132 -4.48 9.36 9.85
CA LYS A 132 -5.92 9.10 9.97
C LYS A 132 -6.28 7.94 10.91
N ASN A 133 -5.34 7.01 11.14
CA ASN A 133 -5.59 5.79 11.92
C ASN A 133 -4.46 5.55 12.93
N PRO A 134 -4.17 6.49 13.86
CA PRO A 134 -2.99 6.43 14.72
C PRO A 134 -3.02 5.24 15.69
N ASN A 135 -4.21 4.81 16.11
CA ASN A 135 -4.36 3.65 17.00
C ASN A 135 -4.08 2.33 16.29
N GLU A 136 -4.28 2.28 14.98
CA GLU A 136 -4.11 1.08 14.16
C GLU A 136 -2.72 1.01 13.50
N CYS A 137 -2.08 2.16 13.24
CA CYS A 137 -0.72 2.23 12.70
C CYS A 137 0.32 1.86 13.76
N LYS A 138 0.42 0.55 14.04
CA LYS A 138 1.33 -0.07 15.01
C LYS A 138 1.86 -1.38 14.44
N SER A 139 3.03 -1.83 14.90
CA SER A 139 3.65 -3.07 14.43
C SER A 139 2.72 -4.27 14.54
N ASP A 140 1.94 -4.34 15.61
CA ASP A 140 1.12 -5.51 15.91
C ASP A 140 0.01 -5.73 14.88
N ASN A 141 -0.37 -4.66 14.17
CA ASN A 141 -1.35 -4.71 13.10
C ASN A 141 -0.70 -4.85 11.71
N VAL A 142 0.62 -5.11 11.64
CA VAL A 142 1.31 -5.39 10.38
C VAL A 142 1.20 -6.88 10.07
N SER A 143 0.79 -7.17 8.84
CA SER A 143 0.72 -8.53 8.31
C SER A 143 1.99 -8.88 7.53
N VAL A 144 2.55 -10.06 7.80
CA VAL A 144 3.78 -10.56 7.18
C VAL A 144 3.50 -11.94 6.60
N TYR A 145 3.87 -12.16 5.34
CA TYR A 145 3.73 -13.45 4.67
C TYR A 145 5.00 -13.80 3.89
N CYS A 146 5.56 -14.95 4.20
CA CYS A 146 6.59 -15.70 3.48
C CYS A 146 6.20 -17.19 3.55
#